data_AF-A0A0F9N7G8-F1
#
_entry.id   AF-A0A0F9N7G8-F1
#
_cell.length_a   1.000
_cell.length_b   1.000
_cell.length_c   1.000
_cell.angle_alpha   90.00
_cell.angle_beta   90.00
_cell.angle_gamma   90.00
#
_symmetry.space_group_name_H-M   'P 1'
#
loop_
_entity.id
_entity.type
_entity.pdbx_description
1 polymer ?
#
loop_
_entity_poly.entity_id
_entity_poly.type
_entity_poly.pdbx_seq_one_letter_code
_entity_poly.pdbx_strand_id
1 'polypeptide(L)'
;MNRKKCLIALVGHHPKRLKLSIDKEIVDKILFIKEREDISGSKKQFEAIRKLNHYYKEQLIQTEIAEFSFREQALPIAELTYTICLQKLTGFDDVSVNISGGLRYMVIWFYIACL
;
A
#
# COMPACT_ATOMS: atom_id res chain seq x y z
N MET A 1 0.25 17.74 -19.10
CA MET A 1 0.84 17.42 -17.79
C MET A 1 0.91 15.92 -17.68
N ASN A 2 2.08 15.34 -17.36
CA ASN A 2 2.14 13.92 -17.00
C ASN A 2 1.37 13.74 -15.69
N ARG A 3 0.30 12.94 -15.72
CA ARG A 3 -0.45 12.62 -14.50
C ARG A 3 0.47 11.83 -13.58
N LYS A 4 0.74 12.37 -12.39
CA LYS A 4 1.53 11.67 -11.38
C LYS A 4 0.67 10.64 -10.66
N LYS A 5 1.08 9.38 -10.68
CA LYS A 5 0.35 8.27 -10.07
C LYS A 5 1.01 7.80 -8.78
N CYS A 6 0.23 7.79 -7.70
CA CYS A 6 0.58 7.14 -6.44
C CYS A 6 -0.28 5.87 -6.26
N LEU A 7 0.39 4.75 -6.03
CA LEU A 7 -0.24 3.47 -5.75
C LEU A 7 -0.09 3.12 -4.27
N ILE A 8 -1.20 3.01 -3.56
CA ILE A 8 -1.23 2.51 -2.18
C ILE A 8 -1.41 1.00 -2.24
N ALA A 9 -0.47 0.24 -1.67
CA ALA A 9 -0.40 -1.22 -1.86
C ALA A 9 -0.42 -1.97 -0.52
N LEU A 10 -1.37 -2.91 -0.38
CA LEU A 10 -1.38 -3.86 0.73
C LEU A 10 -0.41 -5.01 0.47
N VAL A 11 0.48 -5.29 1.42
CA VAL A 11 1.44 -6.40 1.31
C VAL A 11 1.07 -7.52 2.27
N GLY A 12 1.09 -8.76 1.77
CA GLY A 12 0.88 -9.98 2.57
C GLY A 12 2.18 -10.81 2.63
N HIS A 13 2.10 -12.05 3.12
CA HIS A 13 3.28 -12.93 3.23
C HIS A 13 3.89 -13.34 1.87
N HIS A 14 3.11 -13.32 0.79
CA HIS A 14 3.52 -13.77 -0.55
C HIS A 14 3.38 -12.62 -1.57
N PRO A 15 4.42 -11.80 -1.78
CA PRO A 15 4.33 -10.57 -2.56
C PRO A 15 4.27 -10.78 -4.08
N LYS A 16 4.42 -12.00 -4.59
CA LYS A 16 4.52 -12.28 -6.03
C LYS A 16 3.31 -11.76 -6.83
N ARG A 17 2.09 -12.01 -6.34
CA ARG A 17 0.86 -11.56 -7.01
C ARG A 17 0.77 -10.03 -7.02
N LEU A 18 1.09 -9.39 -5.90
CA LEU A 18 1.12 -7.94 -5.80
C LEU A 18 2.14 -7.35 -6.77
N LYS A 19 3.36 -7.88 -6.80
CA LYS A 19 4.41 -7.45 -7.73
C LYS A 19 3.92 -7.51 -9.19
N LEU A 20 3.37 -8.65 -9.61
CA LEU A 20 2.82 -8.81 -10.95
C LEU A 20 1.67 -7.85 -11.27
N SER A 21 0.94 -7.39 -10.25
CA SER A 21 -0.10 -6.37 -10.43
C SER A 21 0.51 -4.99 -10.62
N ILE A 22 1.48 -4.62 -9.78
CA ILE A 22 2.16 -3.32 -9.82
C ILE A 22 2.95 -3.18 -11.13
N ASP A 23 3.65 -4.23 -11.57
CA ASP A 23 4.48 -4.21 -12.79
C ASP A 23 3.68 -3.96 -14.08
N LYS A 24 2.34 -4.05 -14.03
CA LYS A 24 1.45 -3.75 -15.17
C LYS A 24 1.05 -2.28 -15.24
N GLU A 25 1.46 -1.48 -14.26
CA GLU A 25 1.07 -0.08 -14.11
C GLU A 25 2.30 0.82 -14.18
N ILE A 26 2.14 1.99 -14.82
CA ILE A 26 3.16 3.05 -14.76
C ILE A 26 2.85 3.87 -13.50
N VAL A 27 3.73 3.82 -12.51
CA VAL A 27 3.56 4.47 -11.21
C VAL A 27 4.78 5.33 -10.87
N ASP A 28 4.54 6.52 -10.32
CA ASP A 28 5.61 7.42 -9.86
C ASP A 28 5.98 7.14 -8.41
N LYS A 29 4.98 6.74 -7.61
CA LYS A 29 5.14 6.43 -6.18
C LYS A 29 4.35 5.19 -5.78
N ILE A 30 4.94 4.37 -4.91
CA ILE A 30 4.26 3.27 -4.22
C ILE A 30 4.33 3.49 -2.70
N LEU A 31 3.18 3.47 -2.04
CA LEU A 31 3.07 3.50 -0.59
C LEU A 31 2.69 2.10 -0.09
N PHE A 32 3.63 1.39 0.52
CA PHE A 32 3.38 0.08 1.09
C PHE A 32 2.77 0.19 2.47
N ILE A 33 1.65 -0.49 2.70
CA ILE A 33 0.98 -0.51 4.00
C ILE A 33 1.45 -1.71 4.81
N LYS A 34 1.95 -1.42 6.00
CA LYS A 34 2.37 -2.38 7.04
C LYS A 34 1.37 -2.32 8.19
N GLU A 35 1.06 -3.47 8.78
CA GLU A 35 0.40 -3.53 10.09
C GLU A 35 1.32 -2.93 11.17
N ARG A 36 0.81 -1.99 11.97
CA ARG A 36 1.56 -1.35 13.06
C ARG A 36 1.80 -2.35 14.19
N GLU A 37 0.81 -3.19 14.45
CA GLU A 37 0.80 -4.19 15.51
C GLU A 37 1.67 -5.41 15.21
N ASP A 38 2.43 -5.87 16.21
CA ASP A 38 3.15 -7.14 16.12
C ASP A 38 2.20 -8.32 16.37
N ILE A 39 1.57 -8.81 15.30
CA ILE A 39 0.70 -9.99 15.29
C ILE A 39 1.35 -11.18 14.58
N SER A 40 0.79 -12.38 14.75
CA SER A 40 1.26 -13.57 14.02
C SER A 40 1.28 -13.32 12.51
N GLY A 41 2.48 -13.36 11.91
CA GLY A 41 2.69 -13.09 10.48
C GLY A 41 3.29 -11.71 10.14
N SER A 42 3.30 -10.76 11.08
CA SER A 42 3.86 -9.40 10.95
C SER A 42 5.30 -9.41 10.39
N LYS A 43 6.16 -10.30 10.89
CA LYS A 43 7.56 -10.44 10.45
C LYS A 43 7.67 -10.82 8.98
N LYS A 44 6.90 -11.81 8.54
CA LYS A 44 6.88 -12.26 7.13
C LYS A 44 6.33 -11.18 6.21
N GLN A 45 5.29 -10.46 6.66
CA GLN A 45 4.76 -9.32 5.94
C GLN A 45 5.83 -8.22 5.79
N PHE A 46 6.51 -7.86 6.87
CA PHE A 46 7.52 -6.82 6.84
C PHE A 46 8.73 -7.19 5.98
N GLU A 47 9.17 -8.44 6.00
CA GLU A 47 10.19 -8.94 5.07
C GLU A 47 9.75 -8.82 3.60
N ALA A 48 8.50 -9.14 3.29
CA ALA A 48 7.94 -8.97 1.96
C ALA A 48 7.90 -7.48 1.54
N ILE A 49 7.49 -6.58 2.44
CA ILE A 49 7.51 -5.13 2.22
C ILE A 49 8.93 -4.66 1.93
N ARG A 50 9.92 -5.07 2.73
CA ARG A 50 11.33 -4.67 2.54
C ARG A 50 11.86 -5.12 1.18
N LYS A 51 11.54 -6.35 0.76
CA LYS A 51 11.95 -6.87 -0.55
C LYS A 51 11.34 -6.07 -1.71
N LEU A 52 10.04 -5.76 -1.65
CA LEU A 52 9.38 -4.95 -2.67
C LEU A 52 9.89 -3.51 -2.69
N ASN A 53 10.03 -2.90 -1.52
CA ASN A 53 10.55 -1.54 -1.37
C ASN A 53 11.96 -1.41 -1.96
N HIS A 54 12.84 -2.37 -1.66
CA HIS A 54 14.18 -2.40 -2.25
C HIS A 54 14.12 -2.54 -3.77
N TYR A 55 13.36 -3.52 -4.28
CA TYR A 55 13.22 -3.75 -5.72
C TYR A 55 12.73 -2.52 -6.48
N TYR A 56 11.68 -1.84 -6.01
CA TYR A 56 11.14 -0.68 -6.74
C TYR A 56 12.00 0.58 -6.58
N LYS A 57 12.78 0.72 -5.49
CA LYS A 57 13.82 1.77 -5.41
C LYS A 57 14.90 1.59 -6.46
N GLU A 58 15.33 0.36 -6.73
CA GLU A 58 16.31 0.07 -7.79
C GLU A 58 15.76 0.41 -9.19
N GLN A 59 14.44 0.37 -9.37
CA GLN A 59 13.75 0.82 -10.58
C GLN A 59 13.49 2.34 -10.61
N LEU A 60 14.08 3.09 -9.66
CA LEU A 60 13.92 4.55 -9.52
C LEU A 60 12.47 5.01 -9.26
N ILE A 61 11.61 4.12 -8.75
CA ILE A 61 10.25 4.47 -8.32
C ILE A 61 10.31 4.96 -6.87
N GLN A 62 9.61 6.07 -6.58
CA GLN A 62 9.51 6.56 -5.20
C GLN A 62 8.76 5.52 -4.35
N THR A 63 9.31 5.15 -3.20
CA THR A 63 8.66 4.20 -2.29
C THR A 63 8.71 4.67 -0.86
N GLU A 64 7.59 4.46 -0.17
CA GLU A 64 7.41 4.77 1.24
C GLU A 64 6.68 3.62 1.93
N ILE A 65 6.87 3.50 3.24
CA ILE A 65 6.16 2.52 4.08
C ILE A 65 5.33 3.32 5.07
N ALA A 66 4.01 3.07 5.09
CA ALA A 66 3.10 3.61 6.08
C ALA A 66 2.60 2.50 7.00
N GLU A 67 2.41 2.84 8.27
CA GLU A 67 1.95 1.90 9.30
C GLU A 67 0.51 2.23 9.70
N PHE A 68 -0.39 1.29 9.45
CA PHE A 68 -1.81 1.41 9.76
C PHE A 68 -2.13 0.52 10.93
N SER A 69 -3.07 0.94 11.78
CA SER A 69 -3.59 0.08 12.85
C SER A 69 -4.94 -0.48 12.45
N PHE A 70 -5.06 -1.81 12.50
CA PHE A 70 -6.30 -2.52 12.18
C PHE A 70 -7.03 -3.06 13.42
N ARG A 71 -6.62 -2.66 14.63
CA ARG A 71 -7.27 -3.05 15.89
C ARG A 71 -8.60 -2.35 16.12
N GLU A 72 -8.66 -1.06 15.80
CA GLU A 72 -9.85 -0.25 15.99
C GLU A 72 -10.72 -0.31 14.72
N GLN A 73 -12.00 -0.63 14.90
CA GLN A 73 -12.95 -0.64 13.81
C GLN A 73 -13.03 0.77 13.19
N ALA A 74 -13.10 0.84 11.87
CA ALA A 74 -13.10 2.08 11.06
C ALA A 74 -11.79 2.91 11.03
N LEU A 75 -10.82 2.69 11.93
CA LEU A 75 -9.54 3.41 11.89
C LEU A 75 -8.78 3.19 10.57
N PRO A 76 -8.68 1.97 10.00
CA PRO A 76 -8.06 1.76 8.69
C PRO A 76 -8.71 2.55 7.55
N ILE A 77 -10.02 2.78 7.64
CA ILE A 77 -10.77 3.56 6.65
C ILE A 77 -10.34 5.02 6.76
N ALA A 78 -10.34 5.59 7.98
CA ALA A 78 -9.91 6.95 8.22
C ALA A 78 -8.44 7.18 7.81
N GLU A 79 -7.54 6.27 8.17
CA GLU A 79 -6.12 6.33 7.79
C GLU A 79 -5.93 6.25 6.27
N LEU A 80 -6.72 5.41 5.58
CA LEU A 80 -6.67 5.30 4.12
C LEU A 80 -7.20 6.58 3.44
N THR A 81 -8.36 7.07 3.86
CA THR A 81 -8.96 8.30 3.32
C THR A 81 -8.03 9.49 3.52
N TYR A 82 -7.50 9.65 4.74
CA TYR A 82 -6.51 10.69 5.03
C TYR A 82 -5.29 10.57 4.12
N THR A 83 -4.76 9.36 3.96
CA THR A 83 -3.60 9.09 3.11
C THR A 83 -3.87 9.46 1.65
N ILE A 84 -5.03 9.09 1.11
CA ILE A 84 -5.43 9.43 -0.26
C ILE A 84 -5.51 10.96 -0.44
N CYS A 85 -6.18 11.65 0.48
CA CYS A 85 -6.26 13.11 0.48
C CYS A 85 -4.87 13.76 0.54
N LEU A 86 -3.99 13.26 1.42
CA LEU A 86 -2.64 13.77 1.56
C LEU A 86 -1.81 13.61 0.28
N GLN A 87 -1.86 12.44 -0.39
CA GLN A 87 -1.13 12.25 -1.65
C GLN A 87 -1.66 13.16 -2.76
N LYS A 88 -2.97 13.41 -2.81
CA LYS A 88 -3.53 14.39 -3.76
C LYS A 88 -3.02 15.80 -3.49
N LEU A 89 -2.99 16.22 -2.22
CA LEU A 89 -2.46 17.53 -1.81
C LEU A 89 -0.96 17.70 -2.09
N THR A 90 -0.19 16.61 -2.08
CA THR A 90 1.24 16.63 -2.44
C THR A 90 1.50 16.54 -3.96
N GLY A 91 0.44 16.59 -4.78
CA GLY A 91 0.54 16.73 -6.23
C GLY A 91 0.48 15.42 -7.02
N PHE A 92 -0.07 14.35 -6.45
CA PHE A 92 -0.44 13.14 -7.21
C PHE A 92 -1.86 13.25 -7.75
N ASP A 93 -2.00 13.24 -9.07
CA ASP A 93 -3.29 13.40 -9.75
C ASP A 93 -4.12 12.11 -9.72
N ASP A 94 -3.44 10.96 -9.75
CA ASP A 94 -4.05 9.63 -9.71
C ASP A 94 -3.57 8.90 -8.46
N VAL A 95 -4.48 8.71 -7.50
CA VAL A 95 -4.21 7.93 -6.28
C VAL A 95 -5.11 6.71 -6.32
N SER A 96 -4.49 5.54 -6.38
CA SER A 96 -5.18 4.26 -6.54
C SER A 96 -4.75 3.29 -5.44
N VAL A 97 -5.64 2.34 -5.11
CA VAL A 97 -5.43 1.36 -4.05
C VAL A 97 -5.35 -0.03 -4.67
N ASN A 98 -4.25 -0.74 -4.44
CA ASN A 98 -4.03 -2.10 -4.88
C ASN A 98 -4.19 -3.09 -3.73
N ILE A 99 -5.32 -3.81 -3.77
CA ILE A 99 -5.69 -4.85 -2.80
C ILE A 99 -5.41 -6.28 -3.29
N SER A 100 -4.58 -6.45 -4.32
CA SER A 100 -4.21 -7.78 -4.86
C SER A 100 -3.28 -8.57 -3.92
N GLY A 101 -2.63 -7.86 -2.99
CA GLY A 101 -1.89 -8.41 -1.85
C GLY A 101 -2.60 -8.16 -0.53
N GLY A 102 -1.85 -8.20 0.57
CA GLY A 102 -2.38 -7.94 1.91
C GLY A 102 -2.80 -9.19 2.67
N LEU A 103 -2.98 -9.01 3.97
CA LEU A 103 -3.69 -9.97 4.82
C LEU A 103 -5.20 -9.76 4.65
N ARG A 104 -5.99 -10.83 4.75
CA ARG A 104 -7.43 -10.79 4.39
C ARG A 104 -8.20 -9.70 5.15
N TYR A 105 -7.94 -9.52 6.44
CA TYR A 105 -8.62 -8.50 7.23
C TYR A 105 -8.28 -7.07 6.76
N MET A 106 -7.02 -6.80 6.35
CA MET A 106 -6.63 -5.50 5.79
C MET A 106 -7.36 -5.23 4.47
N VAL A 107 -7.44 -6.26 3.61
CA VAL A 107 -8.11 -6.20 2.32
C VAL A 107 -9.59 -5.86 2.48
N ILE A 108 -10.28 -6.47 3.45
CA ILE A 108 -11.70 -6.19 3.72
C ILE A 108 -11.90 -4.71 4.07
N TRP A 109 -11.08 -4.17 4.98
CA TRP A 109 -11.20 -2.76 5.36
C TRP A 109 -10.92 -1.81 4.20
N PHE A 110 -9.90 -2.08 3.39
CA PHE A 110 -9.58 -1.26 2.22
C PHE A 110 -10.64 -1.36 1.13
N TYR A 111 -11.23 -2.55 0.95
CA TYR A 111 -12.34 -2.73 0.02
C TYR A 111 -13.56 -1.89 0.46
N ILE A 112 -13.92 -1.92 1.74
CA ILE A 112 -15.02 -1.11 2.29
C ILE A 112 -14.75 0.39 2.12
N ALA A 113 -13.52 0.84 2.36
CA ALA A 113 -13.14 2.25 2.21
C ALA A 113 -13.17 2.76 0.75
N CYS A 114 -13.10 1.86 -0.23
CA CYS A 114 -13.08 2.18 -1.65
C CYS A 114 -14.43 1.96 -2.36
N LEU A 115 -15.47 1.51 -1.64
CA LEU A 115 -16.86 1.49 -2.13
C LEU A 115 -17.41 2.92 -2.20
#